data_AF-A0A8S3YSG6-F1
#
_entry.id   AF-A0A8S3YSG6-F1
#
_cell.length_a   1.000
_cell.length_b   1.000
_cell.length_c   1.000
_cell.angle_alpha   90.00
_cell.angle_beta   90.00
_cell.angle_gamma   90.00
#
_symmetry.space_group_name_H-M   'P 1'
#
loop_
_entity.id
_entity.type
_entity.pdbx_description
1 polymer ?
#
loop_
_entity_poly.entity_id
_entity_poly.type
_entity_poly.pdbx_seq_one_letter_code
_entity_poly.pdbx_strand_id
1 'polypeptide(L)' 'PDDSEAADSEYANGGAEWEYEEILLDRGNGGLGFSIAGGSDNPHIGDDPSIYITKLIPGGAAAADGRLR' A
#
# COMPACT_ATOMS: atom_id res chain seq x y z
N PRO A 1 -23.87 21.14 20.67
CA PRO A 1 -23.70 20.21 19.53
C PRO A 1 -22.31 19.60 19.62
N ASP A 2 -22.35 18.31 19.90
CA ASP A 2 -21.27 17.40 20.24
C ASP A 2 -20.39 17.20 19.00
N ASP A 3 -19.26 17.92 18.94
CA ASP A 3 -18.26 17.77 17.89
C ASP A 3 -17.52 16.47 18.20
N SER A 4 -17.98 15.40 17.54
CA SER A 4 -17.42 14.07 17.51
C SER A 4 -15.92 14.11 17.20
N GLU A 5 -15.09 14.17 18.24
CA GLU A 5 -13.67 13.88 18.15
C GLU A 5 -13.49 12.39 17.84
N ALA A 6 -13.27 12.15 16.55
CA ALA A 6 -12.46 11.10 15.95
C ALA A 6 -12.07 9.96 16.90
N ALA A 7 -12.85 8.89 16.82
CA ALA A 7 -12.40 7.56 17.19
C ALA A 7 -11.19 7.18 16.32
N ASP A 8 -9.98 7.38 16.84
CA ASP A 8 -8.78 6.68 16.35
C ASP A 8 -7.66 6.63 17.40
N SER A 9 -8.06 6.49 18.68
CA SER A 9 -7.13 6.51 19.82
C SER A 9 -6.67 5.13 20.31
N GLU A 10 -6.67 4.07 19.48
CA GLU A 10 -6.31 2.72 19.94
C GLU A 10 -5.31 1.97 19.03
N TYR A 11 -4.21 2.64 18.67
CA TYR A 11 -2.99 1.97 18.17
C TYR A 11 -1.74 2.43 18.92
N ALA A 12 -1.77 2.40 20.24
CA ALA A 12 -0.58 2.60 21.06
C ALA A 12 -0.24 1.32 21.84
N ASN A 13 0.64 0.49 21.26
CA ASN A 13 1.82 -0.08 21.92
C ASN A 13 2.57 -1.04 20.96
N GLY A 14 3.50 -0.47 20.18
CA GLY A 14 4.39 -1.19 19.28
C GLY A 14 4.75 -0.34 18.07
N GLY A 15 5.58 0.69 18.27
CA GLY A 15 5.93 1.69 17.26
C GLY A 15 6.63 1.10 16.03
N ALA A 16 5.86 0.68 15.04
CA ALA A 16 6.31 0.73 13.66
C ALA A 16 5.92 2.12 13.15
N GLU A 17 6.84 3.06 13.23
CA GLU A 17 6.76 4.26 12.39
C GLU A 17 6.66 3.79 10.93
N TRP A 18 5.78 4.38 10.14
CA TRP A 18 5.71 4.07 8.72
C TRP A 18 7.07 4.36 8.07
N GLU A 19 7.64 3.36 7.40
CA GLU A 19 8.86 3.51 6.61
C GLU A 19 8.49 3.89 5.18
N TYR A 20 9.16 4.91 4.65
CA TYR A 20 9.02 5.35 3.25
C TYR A 20 10.23 4.93 2.45
N GLU A 21 10.01 4.32 1.28
CA GLU A 21 11.07 3.86 0.38
C GLU A 21 10.80 4.31 -1.07
N GLU A 22 11.86 4.76 -1.75
CA GLU A 22 11.82 5.01 -3.19
C GLU A 22 12.30 3.75 -3.95
N ILE A 23 11.40 3.17 -4.75
CA ILE A 23 11.70 1.99 -5.57
C ILE A 23 11.55 2.34 -7.04
N LEU A 24 12.68 2.44 -7.74
CA LEU A 24 12.73 2.57 -9.20
C LEU A 24 12.68 1.17 -9.84
N LEU A 25 11.72 0.96 -10.74
CA LEU A 25 11.55 -0.29 -11.47
C LEU A 25 11.60 -0.05 -12.98
N ASP A 26 12.38 -0.87 -13.68
CA ASP A 26 12.35 -0.94 -15.14
C ASP A 26 11.17 -1.81 -15.60
N ARG A 27 10.42 -1.30 -16.59
CA ARG A 27 9.26 -2.01 -17.12
C ARG A 27 9.69 -3.26 -17.89
N GLY A 28 9.29 -4.43 -17.40
CA GLY A 28 9.46 -5.70 -18.10
C GLY A 28 8.37 -5.96 -19.15
N ASN A 29 8.47 -7.10 -19.84
CA ASN A 29 7.52 -7.49 -20.90
C ASN A 29 6.08 -7.66 -20.37
N GLY A 30 5.91 -8.02 -19.10
CA GLY A 30 4.63 -8.11 -18.40
C GLY A 30 4.24 -6.86 -17.60
N GLY A 31 4.90 -5.72 -17.83
CA GLY A 31 4.74 -4.50 -17.03
C GLY A 31 5.65 -4.50 -15.79
N LEU A 32 5.19 -3.87 -14.70
CA LEU A 32 5.97 -3.73 -13.47
C LEU A 32 5.90 -4.96 -12.56
N GLY A 33 4.99 -5.90 -12.81
CA GLY A 33 4.95 -7.17 -12.09
C GLY A 33 4.31 -7.12 -10.70
N PHE A 34 3.32 -6.24 -10.48
CA PHE A 34 2.46 -6.26 -9.30
C PHE A 34 1.01 -5.90 -9.64
N SER A 35 0.07 -6.20 -8.75
CA SER A 35 -1.34 -5.81 -8.83
C SER A 35 -1.66 -4.78 -7.75
N ILE A 36 -2.62 -3.89 -8.04
CA ILE A 36 -3.08 -2.86 -7.10
C ILE A 36 -4.57 -3.02 -6.76
N ALA A 37 -4.97 -2.50 -5.61
CA ALA A 37 -6.36 -2.27 -5.21
C ALA A 37 -6.45 -0.95 -4.43
N GLY A 38 -7.68 -0.49 -4.18
CA GLY A 38 -7.92 0.78 -3.48
C GLY A 38 -8.09 1.94 -4.45
N GLY A 39 -8.05 3.15 -3.91
CA GLY A 39 -8.37 4.38 -4.62
C GLY A 39 -9.59 5.06 -4.02
N SER A 40 -9.72 6.36 -4.24
CA SER A 40 -10.83 7.17 -3.70
C SER A 40 -12.20 6.76 -4.23
N ASP A 41 -12.25 6.09 -5.39
CA ASP A 41 -13.45 5.57 -6.04
C ASP A 41 -13.82 4.15 -5.56
N ASN A 42 -12.82 3.35 -5.16
CA ASN A 42 -13.03 2.01 -4.62
C ASN A 42 -12.05 1.73 -3.45
N PRO A 43 -12.31 2.29 -2.24
CA PRO A 43 -11.48 2.06 -1.06
C PRO A 43 -11.30 0.57 -0.77
N HIS A 44 -10.07 0.15 -0.47
CA HIS A 44 -9.77 -1.25 -0.17
C HIS A 44 -9.93 -1.60 1.31
N ILE A 45 -9.68 -0.62 2.19
CA ILE A 45 -9.70 -0.77 3.65
C ILE A 45 -10.53 0.38 4.22
N GLY A 46 -11.72 0.09 4.75
CA GLY A 46 -12.63 1.11 5.29
C GLY A 46 -12.86 2.25 4.30
N ASP A 47 -12.68 3.48 4.77
CA ASP A 47 -12.75 4.70 3.96
C ASP A 47 -11.36 5.22 3.50
N ASP A 48 -10.30 4.41 3.61
CA ASP A 48 -8.94 4.80 3.20
C ASP A 48 -8.84 4.88 1.66
N PRO A 49 -8.54 6.07 1.09
CA PRO A 49 -8.44 6.26 -0.35
C PRO A 49 -7.11 5.79 -0.96
N SER A 50 -6.21 5.21 -0.17
CA SER A 50 -4.87 4.79 -0.60
C SER A 50 -4.90 3.66 -1.64
N ILE A 51 -3.81 3.59 -2.41
CA ILE A 51 -3.55 2.51 -3.37
C ILE A 51 -2.62 1.49 -2.71
N TYR A 52 -3.05 0.24 -2.67
CA TYR A 52 -2.30 -0.86 -2.07
C TYR A 52 -1.83 -1.83 -3.14
N ILE A 53 -0.63 -2.37 -2.95
CA ILE A 53 -0.16 -3.52 -3.72
C ILE A 53 -0.74 -4.78 -3.10
N THR A 54 -1.48 -5.56 -3.89
CA THR A 54 -2.16 -6.77 -3.40
C THR A 54 -1.44 -8.05 -3.78
N LYS A 55 -0.59 -8.01 -4.80
CA LYS A 55 0.11 -9.18 -5.29
C LYS A 55 1.38 -8.82 -6.05
N LEU A 56 2.48 -9.50 -5.72
CA LEU A 56 3.67 -9.57 -6.58
C LEU A 56 3.52 -10.71 -7.59
N ILE A 57 3.89 -10.45 -8.83
CA ILE A 57 3.85 -11.44 -9.91
C ILE A 57 5.18 -12.20 -9.93
N PRO A 58 5.19 -13.53 -9.69
CA PRO A 58 6.42 -14.32 -9.74
C PRO A 58 7.13 -14.18 -11.09
N GLY A 59 8.44 -13.91 -11.04
CA GLY A 59 9.25 -13.65 -12.23
C GLY A 59 8.98 -12.29 -12.92
N GLY A 60 8.11 -11.45 -12.36
CA GLY A 60 7.89 -10.08 -12.81
C GLY A 60 8.98 -9.12 -12.30
N ALA A 61 9.00 -7.89 -12.83
CA ALA A 61 10.04 -6.90 -12.52
C ALA A 61 10.15 -6.58 -11.02
N ALA A 62 9.04 -6.27 -10.35
CA ALA A 62 9.03 -5.99 -8.91
C ALA A 62 9.45 -7.20 -8.06
N ALA A 63 9.05 -8.42 -8.45
CA ALA A 63 9.45 -9.63 -7.73
C ALA A 63 10.95 -9.94 -7.90
N ALA A 64 11.52 -9.63 -9.07
CA ALA A 64 12.94 -9.77 -9.33
C ALA A 64 13.78 -8.69 -8.62
N ASP A 65 13.24 -7.48 -8.48
CA ASP A 65 13.84 -6.39 -7.71
C ASP A 65 13.86 -6.71 -6.20
N GLY A 66 12.77 -7.28 -5.68
CA GLY A 66 12.72 -7.86 -4.34
C GLY A 66 12.59 -6.87 -3.18
N ARG A 67 12.53 -5.55 -3.44
CA ARG A 67 12.33 -4.52 -2.40
C ARG A 67 10.87 -4.32 -2.03
N LEU A 68 9.97 -4.51 -2.99
CA LEU A 68 8.52 -4.39 -2.78
C LEU A 68 8.03 -5.59 -1.95
N ARG A 69 7.46 -5.34 -0.75
CA ARG A 69 7.04 -6.38 0.22
C ARG A 69 5.69 -6.07 0.86
#